data_AF-Q7P8E3-F1
#
_entry.id   AF-Q7P8E3-F1
#
_cell.length_a   1.000
_cell.length_b   1.000
_cell.length_c   1.000
_cell.angle_alpha   90.00
_cell.angle_beta   90.00
_cell.angle_gamma   90.00
#
_symmetry.space_group_name_H-M   'P 1'
#
loop_
_entity.id
_entity.type
_entity.pdbx_description
1 polymer ?
#
loop_
_entity_poly.entity_id
_entity_poly.type
_entity_poly.pdbx_seq_one_letter_code
_entity_poly.pdbx_strand_id
1 'polypeptide(L)' 'MKSREYIENKIKQLEDLRKELLTEYQEKMNNGNNDEVLWEYISNKNIEIWTLKDILKD' A
#
# COMPACT_ATOMS: atom_id res chain seq x y z
N MET A 1 -14.65 17.51 -2.52
CA MET A 1 -13.31 16.95 -2.25
C MET A 1 -13.20 16.61 -0.78
N LYS A 2 -12.55 15.51 -0.40
CA LYS A 2 -12.13 15.29 1.00
C LYS A 2 -11.14 16.38 1.39
N SER A 3 -11.01 16.70 2.67
CA SER A 3 -9.99 17.66 3.12
C SER A 3 -8.59 17.15 2.82
N ARG A 4 -7.65 18.06 2.57
CA ARG A 4 -6.23 17.74 2.37
C ARG A 4 -5.68 16.86 3.49
N GLU A 5 -5.97 17.23 4.74
CA GLU A 5 -5.59 16.49 5.94
C GLU A 5 -6.13 15.06 5.95
N TYR A 6 -7.37 14.84 5.50
CA TYR A 6 -7.93 13.49 5.39
C TYR A 6 -7.15 12.63 4.38
N ILE A 7 -6.79 13.21 3.24
CA ILE A 7 -6.05 12.51 2.18
C ILE A 7 -4.63 12.18 2.64
N GLU A 8 -3.94 13.14 3.28
CA GLU A 8 -2.59 12.94 3.84
C GLU A 8 -2.58 11.86 4.94
N ASN A 9 -3.55 11.88 5.85
CA ASN A 9 -3.69 10.83 6.87
C ASN A 9 -3.97 9.46 6.25
N LYS A 10 -4.80 9.41 5.20
CA LYS A 10 -5.10 8.15 4.49
C LYS A 10 -3.87 7.60 3.77
N ILE A 11 -3.07 8.47 3.13
CA ILE A 11 -1.79 8.08 2.52
C ILE A 11 -0.87 7.47 3.56
N LYS A 12 -0.71 8.11 4.73
CA LYS A 12 0.14 7.61 5.81
C LYS A 12 -0.28 6.21 6.28
N GLN A 13 -1.58 6.01 6.52
CA GLN A 13 -2.12 4.69 6.90
C GLN A 13 -1.86 3.62 5.83
N LEU A 14 -2.00 3.97 4.55
CA LEU A 14 -1.74 3.04 3.45
C LEU A 14 -0.24 2.74 3.29
N GLU A 15 0.64 3.70 3.53
CA GLU A 15 2.10 3.48 3.53
C GLU A 15 2.56 2.58 4.67
N ASP A 16 2.00 2.76 5.87
CA ASP A 16 2.28 1.89 7.02
C ASP A 16 1.77 0.47 6.78
N LEU A 17 0.52 0.32 6.31
CA LEU A 17 -0.03 -0.98 5.92
C LEU A 17 0.81 -1.67 4.84
N ARG A 18 1.27 -0.92 3.83
CA ARG A 18 2.14 -1.47 2.78
C ARG A 18 3.44 -2.03 3.36
N LYS A 19 4.07 -1.34 4.33
CA LYS A 19 5.29 -1.82 4.96
C LYS A 19 5.05 -3.12 5.73
N GLU A 20 3.98 -3.19 6.50
CA GLU A 20 3.60 -4.41 7.23
C GLU A 20 3.39 -5.59 6.28
N LEU A 21 2.66 -5.38 5.19
CA LEU A 21 2.38 -6.41 4.18
C LEU A 21 3.64 -6.85 3.43
N LEU A 22 4.58 -5.95 3.15
CA LEU A 22 5.87 -6.30 2.53
C LEU A 22 6.72 -7.16 3.47
N THR A 23 6.73 -6.86 4.77
CA THR A 23 7.41 -7.67 5.78
C THR A 23 6.78 -9.07 5.86
N GLU A 24 5.45 -9.15 5.96
CA GLU A 24 4.72 -10.43 6.00
C GLU A 24 4.95 -11.24 4.71
N TYR A 25 4.98 -10.57 3.55
CA TYR A 25 5.31 -11.18 2.27
C TYR A 25 6.72 -11.79 2.28
N GLN A 26 7.72 -11.06 2.75
CA GLN A 26 9.09 -11.57 2.85
C GLN A 26 9.19 -12.77 3.80
N GLU A 27 8.50 -12.74 4.94
CA GLU A 27 8.43 -13.88 5.86
C GLU A 27 7.75 -15.10 5.22
N LYS A 28 6.64 -14.90 4.51
CA LYS A 28 5.92 -15.98 3.81
C LYS A 28 6.71 -16.56 2.64
N MET A 29 7.41 -15.72 1.89
CA MET A 29 8.34 -16.13 0.82
C MET A 29 9.48 -16.98 1.38
N ASN A 30 10.10 -16.54 2.49
CA ASN A 30 11.16 -17.31 3.16
C ASN A 30 10.66 -18.68 3.66
N ASN A 31 9.36 -18.80 3.95
CA ASN A 31 8.70 -20.04 4.34
C ASN A 31 8.18 -20.88 3.16
N GLY A 32 8.46 -20.50 1.91
CA GLY A 32 8.15 -21.27 0.70
C GLY A 32 6.71 -21.13 0.18
N ASN A 33 5.99 -20.05 0.51
CA ASN A 33 4.64 -19.80 0.00
C ASN A 33 4.62 -19.24 -1.44
N ASN A 34 3.46 -19.33 -2.10
CA ASN A 34 3.27 -18.87 -3.48
C ASN A 34 3.31 -17.34 -3.61
N ASP A 35 4.21 -16.85 -4.47
CA ASP A 35 4.60 -15.46 -4.66
C ASP A 35 3.50 -14.59 -5.30
N GLU A 36 2.79 -15.13 -6.29
CA GLU A 36 1.94 -14.36 -7.21
C GLU A 36 0.73 -13.70 -6.52
N VAL A 37 0.03 -14.46 -5.66
CA VAL A 37 -1.15 -13.98 -4.93
C VAL A 37 -0.78 -12.88 -3.92
N LEU A 38 0.38 -13.02 -3.28
CA LEU A 38 0.85 -12.02 -2.33
C LEU A 38 1.29 -10.75 -3.06
N TRP A 39 1.85 -10.88 -4.26
CA TRP A 39 2.31 -9.73 -5.04
C TRP A 39 1.16 -8.90 -5.64
N GLU A 40 0.09 -9.55 -6.12
CA GLU A 40 -1.12 -8.87 -6.60
C GLU A 40 -1.75 -7.99 -5.50
N TYR A 41 -1.82 -8.51 -4.27
CA TYR A 41 -2.42 -7.82 -3.14
C TYR A 41 -1.67 -6.52 -2.79
N ILE A 42 -0.33 -6.54 -2.73
CA ILE A 42 0.48 -5.34 -2.43
C ILE A 42 0.45 -4.36 -3.62
N SER A 43 0.42 -4.85 -4.85
CA SER A 43 0.42 -4.01 -6.06
C SER A 43 -0.83 -3.14 -6.16
N ASN A 44 -2.00 -3.68 -5.83
CA ASN A 44 -3.25 -2.90 -5.79
C ASN A 44 -3.21 -1.74 -4.78
N LYS A 45 -2.58 -1.95 -3.61
CA LYS A 45 -2.41 -0.90 -2.60
C LYS A 45 -1.46 0.22 -3.03
N ASN A 46 -0.46 -0.09 -3.86
CA ASN A 46 0.39 0.94 -4.44
C ASN A 46 -0.38 1.90 -5.35
N ILE A 47 -1.26 1.38 -6.23
CA ILE A 47 -2.08 2.21 -7.13
C ILE A 47 -2.94 3.19 -6.32
N GLU A 48 -3.57 2.74 -5.24
CA GLU A 48 -4.40 3.58 -4.35
C GLU A 48 -3.60 4.76 -3.75
N ILE A 49 -2.35 4.53 -3.32
CA ILE A 49 -1.46 5.59 -2.77
C ILE A 49 -1.09 6.62 -3.86
N TRP A 50 -0.72 6.16 -5.06
CA TRP A 50 -0.32 7.06 -6.15
C TRP A 50 -1.46 7.98 -6.56
N THR A 51 -2.67 7.44 -6.70
CA THR A 51 -3.87 8.25 -7.00
C THR A 51 -4.13 9.31 -5.94
N LEU A 52 -4.04 8.96 -4.65
CA LEU A 52 -4.24 9.94 -3.57
C LEU A 52 -3.16 11.03 -3.54
N LYS A 53 -1.90 10.68 -3.85
CA LYS A 53 -0.81 11.66 -3.97
C LYS A 53 -0.98 12.58 -5.17
N ASP A 54 -1.55 12.09 -6.25
CA ASP A 54 -1.83 12.88 -7.46
C ASP A 54 -2.91 13.93 -7.18
N ILE A 55 -3.99 13.54 -6.50
CA ILE A 55 -5.06 14.46 -6.04
C ILE A 55 -4.52 15.58 -5.13
N LEU A 56 -3.42 15.36 -4.42
CA LEU A 56 -2.79 16.40 -3.58
C LEU A 56 -1.89 17.37 -4.35
N LYS A 57 -1.48 17.01 -5.58
CA LYS A 57 -0.65 17.86 -6.44
C LYS A 57 -1.50 18.81 -7.29
N ASP A 58 -2.74 18.41 -7.57
CA ASP A 58 -3.78 19.23 -8.21
C ASP A 58 -4.45 20.19 -7.21
#